data_AF-A0A430HCX6-F1
#
_entry.id   AF-A0A430HCX6-F1
#
_cell.length_a   1.000
_cell.length_b   1.000
_cell.length_c   1.000
_cell.angle_alpha   90.00
_cell.angle_beta   90.00
_cell.angle_gamma   90.00
#
_symmetry.space_group_name_H-M   'P 1'
#
loop_
_entity.id
_entity.type
_entity.pdbx_description
1 polymer ?
#
loop_
_entity_poly.entity_id
_entity_poly.type
_entity_poly.pdbx_seq_one_letter_code
_entity_poly.pdbx_strand_id
1 'polypeptide(L)'
;MNAFTGRLLTLEESIARKKGPFILFAVLKVHPVVDAWNLVVCAEWIEHDIAYAIDFIAKQLYKTFPPAERGRIMRIATVAPDNPDLLDVLDQYEADHEVKKMRRGHYFQQNIEQGYLFTARRQQTEPG
;
A
#
# COMPACT_ATOMS: atom_id res chain seq x y z
N MET A 1 -1.98 -16.18 -8.88
CA MET A 1 -1.90 -14.71 -8.72
C MET A 1 -2.78 -14.06 -9.79
N ASN A 2 -3.61 -13.07 -9.45
CA ASN A 2 -4.44 -12.39 -10.45
C ASN A 2 -3.66 -11.22 -11.10
N ALA A 3 -4.05 -10.79 -12.29
CA ALA A 3 -3.32 -9.75 -13.04
C ALA A 3 -3.22 -8.41 -12.29
N PHE A 4 -4.22 -8.09 -11.47
CA PHE A 4 -4.27 -6.86 -10.68
C PHE A 4 -3.21 -6.83 -9.58
N THR A 5 -3.14 -7.87 -8.74
CA THR A 5 -2.13 -7.97 -7.69
C THR A 5 -0.73 -8.14 -8.26
N GLY A 6 -0.59 -8.85 -9.40
CA GLY A 6 0.71 -8.96 -10.08
C GLY A 6 1.26 -7.60 -10.51
N ARG A 7 0.41 -6.73 -11.09
CA ARG A 7 0.80 -5.36 -11.47
C ARG A 7 1.15 -4.48 -10.26
N LEU A 8 0.40 -4.61 -9.16
CA LEU A 8 0.69 -3.88 -7.92
C LEU A 8 2.01 -4.32 -7.31
N LEU A 9 2.33 -5.62 -7.33
CA LEU A 9 3.62 -6.11 -6.87
C LEU A 9 4.76 -5.53 -7.71
N THR A 10 4.64 -5.55 -9.04
CA THR A 10 5.63 -4.91 -9.93
C THR A 10 5.76 -3.41 -9.67
N LEU A 11 4.66 -2.72 -9.41
CA LEU A 11 4.63 -1.29 -9.08
C LEU A 11 5.38 -1.01 -7.77
N GLU A 12 5.05 -1.75 -6.73
CA GLU A 12 5.67 -1.65 -5.40
C GLU A 12 7.18 -1.83 -5.52
N GLU A 13 7.65 -2.93 -6.10
CA GLU A 13 9.08 -3.21 -6.23
C GLU A 13 9.80 -2.14 -7.09
N SER A 14 9.16 -1.66 -8.15
CA SER A 14 9.73 -0.63 -9.03
C SER A 14 9.93 0.69 -8.30
N ILE A 15 8.98 1.07 -7.43
CA ILE A 15 9.10 2.28 -6.61
C ILE A 15 10.15 2.05 -5.52
N ALA A 16 10.11 0.91 -4.84
CA ALA A 16 11.04 0.58 -3.75
C ALA A 16 12.50 0.67 -4.23
N ARG A 17 12.80 0.13 -5.42
CA ARG A 17 14.13 0.23 -6.05
C ARG A 17 14.57 1.66 -6.38
N LYS A 18 13.65 2.61 -6.57
CA LYS A 18 13.95 3.99 -6.98
C LYS A 18 13.97 5.00 -5.83
N LYS A 19 13.10 4.82 -4.83
CA LYS A 19 12.87 5.79 -3.75
C LYS A 19 13.31 5.28 -2.37
N GLY A 20 13.52 3.98 -2.24
CA GLY A 20 13.73 3.31 -0.96
C GLY A 20 12.52 2.47 -0.55
N PRO A 21 12.70 1.59 0.44
CA PRO A 21 11.69 0.61 0.82
C PRO A 21 10.42 1.26 1.37
N PHE A 22 9.30 0.54 1.26
CA PHE A 22 8.09 0.85 1.99
C PHE A 22 8.12 0.21 3.38
N ILE A 23 7.49 0.88 4.35
CA ILE A 23 7.04 0.29 5.61
C ILE A 23 5.74 -0.49 5.34
N LEU A 24 4.82 0.14 4.61
CA LEU A 24 3.56 -0.46 4.16
C LEU A 24 3.29 -0.14 2.69
N PHE A 25 2.88 -1.15 1.94
CA PHE A 25 2.25 -1.01 0.63
C PHE A 25 1.09 -2.01 0.54
N ALA A 26 -0.14 -1.50 0.54
CA ALA A 26 -1.35 -2.31 0.60
C ALA A 26 -2.46 -1.76 -0.29
N VAL A 27 -3.36 -2.61 -0.78
CA VAL A 27 -4.63 -2.16 -1.36
C VAL A 27 -5.80 -2.70 -0.56
N LEU A 28 -6.72 -1.81 -0.21
CA LEU A 28 -7.87 -2.10 0.65
C LEU A 28 -9.17 -1.74 -0.07
N LYS A 29 -10.13 -2.68 -0.09
CA LYS A 29 -11.50 -2.45 -0.53
C LYS A 29 -12.36 -2.18 0.70
N VAL A 30 -12.80 -0.93 0.83
CA VAL A 30 -13.59 -0.45 1.96
C VAL A 30 -15.06 -0.76 1.71
N HIS A 31 -15.72 -1.39 2.67
CA HIS A 31 -17.16 -1.58 2.63
C HIS A 31 -17.89 -0.24 2.86
N PRO A 32 -18.97 0.09 2.12
CA PRO A 32 -19.66 -0.69 1.09
C PRO A 32 -19.26 -0.31 -0.35
N VAL A 33 -18.07 0.29 -0.55
CA VAL A 33 -17.67 0.80 -1.87
C VAL A 33 -17.43 -0.36 -2.85
N VAL A 34 -18.29 -0.43 -3.86
CA VAL A 34 -18.21 -1.44 -4.90
C VAL A 34 -17.09 -1.09 -5.88
N ASP A 35 -16.25 -2.08 -6.16
CA ASP A 35 -15.23 -2.09 -7.22
C ASP A 35 -14.15 -1.01 -7.23
N ALA A 36 -13.93 -0.34 -6.09
CA ALA A 36 -12.82 0.58 -5.89
C ALA A 36 -11.85 0.11 -4.80
N TRP A 37 -10.56 0.29 -5.07
CA TRP A 37 -9.49 0.01 -4.13
C TRP A 37 -8.81 1.30 -3.69
N ASN A 38 -8.46 1.39 -2.41
CA ASN A 38 -7.58 2.41 -1.87
C ASN A 38 -6.17 1.84 -1.81
N LEU A 39 -5.20 2.50 -2.45
CA LEU A 39 -3.78 2.21 -2.23
C LEU A 39 -3.35 2.92 -0.95
N VAL A 40 -2.92 2.16 0.05
CA VAL A 40 -2.42 2.67 1.34
C VAL A 40 -0.92 2.46 1.40
N VAL A 41 -0.17 3.52 1.65
CA VAL A 41 1.30 3.50 1.63
C VAL A 41 1.89 4.19 2.84
N CYS A 42 3.04 3.68 3.30
CA CYS A 42 3.86 4.29 4.33
C CYS A 42 5.34 4.05 3.98
N ALA A 43 6.16 5.10 4.00
CA ALA A 43 7.60 5.03 3.81
C ALA A 43 8.25 6.35 4.29
N GLU A 44 9.50 6.31 4.75
CA GLU A 44 10.20 7.53 5.22
C GLU A 44 10.27 8.63 4.15
N TRP A 45 10.55 8.25 2.90
CA TRP A 45 10.65 9.20 1.79
C TRP A 45 9.31 9.88 1.44
N ILE A 46 8.17 9.34 1.90
CA ILE A 46 6.85 9.95 1.72
C ILE A 46 6.66 11.10 2.70
N GLU A 47 7.11 10.97 3.94
CA GLU A 47 6.94 11.97 4.99
C GLU A 47 7.68 13.28 4.68
N HIS A 48 8.78 13.21 3.94
CA HIS A 48 9.55 14.40 3.53
C HIS A 48 8.77 15.33 2.59
N ASP A 49 7.95 14.76 1.68
CA ASP A 49 7.10 15.53 0.75
C ASP A 49 5.93 14.65 0.27
N ILE A 50 4.83 14.68 1.04
CA ILE A 50 3.65 13.86 0.80
C ILE A 50 3.02 14.16 -0.57
N ALA A 51 2.95 15.44 -0.96
CA ALA A 51 2.30 15.85 -2.20
C ALA A 51 3.08 15.33 -3.42
N TYR A 52 4.40 15.52 -3.41
CA TYR A 52 5.27 14.97 -4.45
C TYR A 52 5.23 13.43 -4.47
N ALA A 53 5.22 12.79 -3.30
CA ALA A 53 5.16 11.34 -3.20
C ALA A 53 3.88 10.77 -3.83
N ILE A 54 2.72 11.36 -3.53
CA ILE A 54 1.44 10.95 -4.11
C ILE A 54 1.45 11.12 -5.63
N ASP A 55 1.90 12.27 -6.15
CA ASP A 55 2.01 12.51 -7.60
C ASP A 55 2.97 11.50 -8.27
N PHE A 56 4.12 11.24 -7.64
CA PHE A 56 5.08 10.26 -8.13
C PHE A 56 4.47 8.85 -8.20
N ILE A 57 3.81 8.38 -7.14
CA ILE A 57 3.17 7.06 -7.09
C ILE A 57 2.06 6.98 -8.14
N ALA A 58 1.22 8.00 -8.26
CA ALA A 58 0.16 8.07 -9.27
C ALA A 58 0.73 7.97 -10.70
N LYS A 59 1.83 8.67 -11.00
CA LYS A 59 2.54 8.57 -12.29
C LYS A 59 3.09 7.18 -12.55
N GLN A 60 3.64 6.48 -11.54
CA GLN A 60 4.09 5.10 -11.71
C GLN A 60 2.90 4.16 -11.92
N LEU A 61 1.81 4.34 -11.18
CA LEU A 61 0.58 3.57 -11.34
C LEU A 61 0.05 3.69 -12.78
N TYR A 62 -0.03 4.89 -13.34
CA TYR A 62 -0.48 5.08 -14.72
C TYR A 62 0.44 4.49 -15.79
N LYS A 63 1.73 4.29 -15.48
CA LYS A 63 2.68 3.58 -16.35
C LYS A 63 2.51 2.07 -16.26
N THR A 64 2.20 1.53 -15.09
CA THR A 64 2.07 0.08 -14.86
C THR A 64 0.69 -0.46 -15.27
N PHE A 65 -0.36 0.36 -15.12
CA PHE A 65 -1.74 -0.04 -15.41
C PHE A 65 -2.22 0.43 -16.79
N PRO A 66 -2.86 -0.45 -17.57
CA PRO A 66 -3.48 -0.05 -18.83
C PRO A 66 -4.63 0.93 -18.56
N PRO A 67 -4.94 1.85 -19.51
CA PRO A 67 -5.94 2.89 -19.31
C PRO A 67 -7.28 2.41 -18.73
N ALA A 68 -7.79 1.28 -19.20
CA ALA A 68 -9.05 0.69 -18.75
C ALA A 68 -9.05 0.23 -17.28
N GLU A 69 -7.88 -0.01 -16.67
CA GLU A 69 -7.76 -0.49 -15.29
C GLU A 69 -7.35 0.62 -14.30
N ARG A 70 -7.01 1.81 -14.79
CA ARG A 70 -6.52 2.91 -13.94
C ARG A 70 -7.54 3.37 -12.90
N GLY A 71 -8.83 3.30 -13.24
CA GLY A 71 -9.93 3.66 -12.33
C GLY A 71 -10.16 2.66 -11.19
N ARG A 72 -9.48 1.51 -11.17
CA ARG A 72 -9.61 0.51 -10.09
C ARG A 72 -9.00 0.98 -8.78
N ILE A 73 -7.99 1.86 -8.84
CA ILE A 73 -7.44 2.54 -7.67
C ILE A 73 -8.09 3.92 -7.60
N MET A 74 -8.95 4.10 -6.60
CA MET A 74 -9.74 5.34 -6.44
C MET A 74 -8.93 6.45 -5.77
N ARG A 75 -8.04 6.09 -4.84
CA ARG A 75 -7.17 7.05 -4.15
C ARG A 75 -5.89 6.39 -3.67
N ILE A 76 -4.90 7.24 -3.41
CA ILE A 76 -3.67 6.92 -2.71
C ILE A 76 -3.76 7.61 -1.35
N ALA A 77 -3.70 6.83 -0.28
CA ALA A 77 -3.68 7.29 1.10
C ALA A 77 -2.30 7.04 1.69
N THR A 78 -1.72 8.06 2.31
CA THR A 78 -0.49 7.93 3.10
C THR A 78 -0.85 7.72 4.56
N VAL A 79 -0.04 6.95 5.28
CA VAL A 79 -0.19 6.74 6.72
C VAL A 79 1.14 7.04 7.39
N ALA A 80 1.10 7.80 8.48
CA ALA A 80 2.29 8.15 9.25
C ALA A 80 2.93 6.89 9.89
N PRO A 81 4.27 6.80 10.00
CA PRO A 81 4.96 5.66 10.59
C PRO A 81 4.57 5.33 12.04
N ASP A 82 4.15 6.35 12.81
CA ASP A 82 3.74 6.25 14.21
C ASP A 82 2.23 6.04 14.39
N ASN A 83 1.49 5.85 13.30
CA ASN A 83 0.04 5.64 13.36
C ASN A 83 -0.29 4.29 14.05
N PRO A 84 -1.11 4.27 15.11
CA PRO A 84 -1.45 3.03 15.81
C PRO A 84 -2.10 1.96 14.93
N ASP A 85 -2.97 2.34 14.00
CA ASP A 85 -3.63 1.39 13.08
C ASP A 85 -2.61 0.77 12.11
N LEU A 86 -1.54 1.49 11.75
CA LEU A 86 -0.42 0.94 10.98
C LEU A 86 0.34 -0.09 11.83
N LEU A 87 0.67 0.25 13.07
CA LEU A 87 1.40 -0.66 13.96
C LEU A 87 0.64 -1.97 14.17
N ASP A 88 -0.67 -1.90 14.38
CA ASP A 88 -1.55 -3.07 14.48
C ASP A 88 -1.53 -3.95 13.22
N VAL A 89 -1.43 -3.34 12.03
CA VAL A 89 -1.27 -4.08 10.76
C VAL A 89 0.10 -4.75 10.71
N LEU A 90 1.17 -4.05 11.07
CA LEU A 90 2.53 -4.58 11.06
C LEU A 90 2.74 -5.69 12.11
N ASP A 91 1.97 -5.70 13.18
CA ASP A 91 1.95 -6.79 14.18
C ASP A 91 1.26 -8.07 13.68
N GLN A 92 0.28 -7.92 12.79
CA GLN A 92 -0.50 -9.04 12.27
C GLN A 92 0.07 -9.62 10.96
N TYR A 93 0.83 -8.81 10.23
CA TYR A 93 1.28 -9.16 8.89
C TYR A 93 2.73 -8.77 8.67
N GLU A 94 3.50 -9.75 8.26
CA GLU A 94 4.79 -9.56 7.58
C GLU A 94 4.61 -9.87 6.09
N ALA A 95 5.14 -9.00 5.25
CA ALA A 95 5.24 -9.18 3.80
C ALA A 95 6.43 -8.38 3.25
N ASP A 96 7.14 -8.96 2.31
CA ASP A 96 8.29 -8.36 1.65
C ASP A 96 8.29 -8.72 0.17
N HIS A 97 7.93 -7.74 -0.69
CA HIS A 97 7.87 -7.95 -2.13
C HIS A 97 7.07 -9.22 -2.50
N GLU A 98 5.97 -9.46 -1.79
CA GLU A 98 5.11 -10.64 -1.98
C GLU A 98 3.63 -10.29 -1.83
N VAL A 99 2.74 -11.06 -2.46
CA VAL A 99 1.30 -10.81 -2.34
C VAL A 99 0.69 -11.61 -1.19
N LYS A 100 0.26 -10.92 -0.13
CA LYS A 100 -0.45 -11.53 1.01
C LYS A 100 -1.88 -11.02 1.10
N LYS A 101 -2.84 -11.94 1.23
CA LYS A 101 -4.26 -11.57 1.41
C LYS A 101 -4.52 -11.20 2.87
N MET A 102 -5.18 -10.07 3.10
CA MET A 102 -5.64 -9.67 4.42
C MET A 102 -6.95 -10.37 4.77
N ARG A 103 -7.15 -10.64 6.06
CA ARG A 103 -8.44 -11.07 6.59
C ARG A 103 -9.43 -9.91 6.46
N ARG A 104 -10.72 -10.24 6.27
CA ARG A 104 -11.80 -9.25 6.42
C ARG A 104 -11.81 -8.78 7.86
N GLY A 105 -11.96 -7.47 8.09
CA GLY A 105 -11.91 -6.93 9.44
C GLY A 105 -11.96 -5.42 9.46
N HIS A 106 -11.63 -4.86 10.61
CA HIS A 106 -11.55 -3.44 10.84
C HIS A 106 -10.09 -3.00 10.82
N TYR A 107 -9.73 -2.11 9.89
CA TYR A 107 -8.37 -1.58 9.72
C TYR A 107 -8.47 -0.08 9.41
N PHE A 108 -7.58 0.74 9.95
CA PHE A 108 -7.55 2.19 9.70
C PHE A 108 -8.91 2.88 9.95
N GLN A 109 -9.62 2.48 11.01
CA GLN A 109 -10.99 2.91 11.33
C GLN A 109 -12.04 2.63 10.23
N GLN A 110 -11.77 1.65 9.36
CA GLN A 110 -12.63 1.27 8.25
C GLN A 110 -12.94 -0.22 8.25
N ASN A 111 -14.17 -0.57 7.87
CA ASN A 111 -14.54 -1.95 7.59
C ASN A 111 -13.97 -2.36 6.22
N ILE A 112 -12.95 -3.19 6.23
CA ILE A 112 -12.30 -3.69 5.00
C ILE A 112 -12.92 -5.02 4.63
N GLU A 113 -13.55 -5.06 3.45
CA GLU A 113 -14.14 -6.27 2.88
C GLU A 113 -13.07 -7.21 2.34
N GLN A 114 -12.06 -6.64 1.67
CA GLN A 114 -10.96 -7.37 1.08
C GLN A 114 -9.69 -6.49 1.08
N GLY A 115 -8.54 -7.09 1.36
CA GLY A 115 -7.26 -6.40 1.31
C GLY A 115 -6.14 -7.29 0.77
N TYR A 116 -5.13 -6.67 0.17
CA TYR A 116 -3.87 -7.29 -0.22
C TYR A 116 -2.70 -6.43 0.25
N LEU A 117 -1.70 -7.08 0.83
CA LEU A 117 -0.42 -6.49 1.24
C LEU A 117 0.65 -6.93 0.26
N PHE A 118 1.58 -6.01 -0.02
CA PHE A 118 2.76 -6.23 -0.87
C PHE A 118 4.04 -6.07 -0.07
N THR A 119 4.04 -5.08 0.82
CA THR A 119 5.09 -4.85 1.81
C THR A 119 4.43 -4.47 3.12
N ALA A 120 4.87 -5.09 4.21
CA ALA A 120 4.51 -4.80 5.59
C ALA A 120 5.72 -5.21 6.44
N ARG A 121 6.53 -4.23 6.81
CA ARG A 121 7.77 -4.42 7.54
C ARG A 121 7.80 -3.46 8.71
N ARG A 122 8.01 -3.97 9.92
CA ARG A 122 8.42 -3.12 11.04
C ARG A 122 9.76 -2.51 10.69
N GLN A 123 9.93 -1.22 10.89
CA GLN A 123 11.28 -0.68 11.00
C GLN A 123 11.93 -1.38 12.18
N GLN A 124 12.96 -2.18 11.91
CA GLN A 124 13.84 -2.65 12.98
C GLN A 124 14.58 -1.39 13.44
N THR A 125 14.16 -0.81 14.56
CA THR A 125 15.04 0.08 15.31
C THR A 125 16.24 -0.78 15.68
N GLU A 126 17.37 -0.57 15.00
CA GLU A 126 18.63 -1.12 15.47
C GLU A 126 18.81 -0.65 16.92
N PRO A 127 19.01 -1.56 17.89
CA PRO A 127 19.38 -1.15 19.23
C PRO A 127 20.78 -0.52 19.13
N GLY A 128 20.82 0.81 19.25
CA GLY A 128 22.07 1.56 19.43
C GLY A 128 22.73 1.28 20.78
#